data_AF-A0A9D8K9F7-F1
#
_entry.id   AF-A0A9D8K9F7-F1
#
_cell.length_a   1.000
_cell.length_b   1.000
_cell.length_c   1.000
_cell.angle_alpha   90.00
_cell.angle_beta   90.00
_cell.angle_gamma   90.00
#
_symmetry.space_group_name_H-M   'P 1'
#
loop_
_entity.id
_entity.type
_entity.pdbx_description
1 polymer ?
#
loop_
_entity_poly.entity_id
_entity_poly.type
_entity_poly.pdbx_seq_one_letter_code
_entity_poly.pdbx_strand_id
1 'polypeptide(L)'
;MARTSPSAAVASAERRFAVGFSYAGAERERVAPLAERLAQRLGEERVLFDRFHEAELAIPDLDVYLPRLYRDHTALIVVVLSPDYPRKRWCGLEWRWIRQLILESAQGRIMLLKLGDPGDLSELGIVAGDGYLDIARRPAAEVVARIEQRLRQAGIPLPAEGETPAPPESRATACRRWLSRRWPVLAGLSGGAALLAVLLLGPAWLARWQLEKGDRAFEQYAKGDGSQWERATEAWQQAAQLDRRSAAAQARLGFLADLQDELTPAESAWRRALELQPDPHPEARRHRNGLANVLMQQPGRRAEALRLFDGNNNYPRSALEAAMLRWQVPSQLPQALDAVSSPALAASLAGPAATQREAWGFKQRNQLLVFETLGHQRCLLQGVQAATAHQLGQGPASPPLTQSDCKGLANQVQELLCARLQLAFATNPRTPLTARWLSCPASAPAAGSTSQPT
;
A
#
# COMPACT_ATOMS: atom_id res chain seq x y z
N MET A 1 -13.70 -35.23 -18.61
CA MET A 1 -14.92 -34.54 -18.14
C MET A 1 -14.52 -33.22 -17.50
N ALA A 2 -14.89 -32.10 -18.13
CA ALA A 2 -14.50 -30.76 -17.72
C ALA A 2 -15.13 -30.41 -16.35
N ARG A 3 -14.31 -29.99 -15.39
CA ARG A 3 -14.78 -29.43 -14.12
C ARG A 3 -15.24 -28.01 -14.39
N THR A 4 -16.54 -27.78 -14.36
CA THR A 4 -17.12 -26.43 -14.40
C THR A 4 -16.81 -25.72 -13.08
N SER A 5 -15.99 -24.67 -13.16
CA SER A 5 -15.80 -23.71 -12.09
C SER A 5 -17.17 -23.12 -11.66
N PRO A 6 -17.40 -22.84 -10.37
CA PRO A 6 -18.62 -22.15 -9.94
C PRO A 6 -18.68 -20.79 -10.63
N SER A 7 -19.83 -20.45 -11.22
CA SER A 7 -20.08 -19.12 -11.78
C SER A 7 -19.81 -18.05 -10.72
N ALA A 8 -19.24 -16.90 -11.11
CA ALA A 8 -18.95 -15.76 -10.24
C ALA A 8 -20.19 -15.27 -9.44
N ALA A 9 -21.41 -15.56 -9.94
CA ALA A 9 -22.67 -15.29 -9.25
C ALA A 9 -22.86 -16.14 -7.98
N VAL A 10 -22.38 -17.39 -7.96
CA VAL A 10 -22.49 -18.28 -6.77
C VAL A 10 -21.55 -17.82 -5.65
N ALA A 11 -20.39 -17.26 -5.99
CA ALA A 11 -19.45 -16.67 -5.03
C ALA A 11 -19.92 -15.31 -4.46
N SER A 12 -20.91 -14.65 -5.09
CA SER A 12 -21.49 -13.39 -4.60
C SER A 12 -22.48 -13.62 -3.46
N ALA A 13 -23.28 -14.68 -3.54
CA ALA A 13 -24.33 -15.01 -2.56
C ALA A 13 -23.79 -15.46 -1.18
N GLU A 14 -22.55 -15.96 -1.12
CA GLU A 14 -21.94 -16.52 0.09
C GLU A 14 -21.26 -15.48 1.01
N ARG A 15 -21.22 -14.19 0.63
CA ARG A 15 -20.63 -13.14 1.46
C ARG A 15 -21.50 -12.78 2.67
N ARG A 16 -20.86 -12.32 3.75
CA ARG A 16 -21.52 -11.94 5.03
C ARG A 16 -22.60 -10.89 4.78
N PHE A 17 -22.23 -9.80 4.10
CA PHE A 17 -23.12 -8.73 3.73
C PHE A 17 -23.56 -8.90 2.28
N ALA A 18 -24.87 -8.95 2.06
CA ALA A 18 -25.44 -8.89 0.72
C ALA A 18 -25.23 -7.50 0.10
N VAL A 19 -25.29 -6.46 0.91
CA VAL A 19 -25.13 -5.07 0.50
C VAL A 19 -24.41 -4.28 1.59
N GLY A 20 -23.57 -3.33 1.20
CA GLY A 20 -22.91 -2.40 2.13
C GLY A 20 -22.89 -0.97 1.62
N PHE A 21 -23.13 -0.02 2.51
CA PHE A 21 -23.24 1.40 2.17
C PHE A 21 -21.99 2.17 2.57
N SER A 22 -21.25 2.68 1.59
CA SER A 22 -20.20 3.67 1.80
C SER A 22 -20.75 5.08 1.56
N TYR A 23 -20.73 5.94 2.57
CA TYR A 23 -21.31 7.30 2.54
C TYR A 23 -20.53 8.21 3.49
N ALA A 24 -20.66 9.54 3.39
CA ALA A 24 -20.13 10.46 4.39
C ALA A 24 -21.05 10.56 5.62
N GLY A 25 -20.51 10.99 6.76
CA GLY A 25 -21.22 10.88 8.05
C GLY A 25 -22.44 11.79 8.11
N ALA A 26 -22.38 12.92 7.39
CA ALA A 26 -23.46 13.89 7.28
C ALA A 26 -24.70 13.31 6.54
N GLU A 27 -24.49 12.32 5.69
CA GLU A 27 -25.50 11.69 4.85
C GLU A 27 -26.18 10.50 5.54
N ARG A 28 -25.83 10.20 6.80
CA ARG A 28 -26.39 9.06 7.54
C ARG A 28 -27.91 9.07 7.53
N GLU A 29 -28.54 10.22 7.76
CA GLU A 29 -30.01 10.33 7.75
C GLU A 29 -30.62 10.11 6.36
N ARG A 30 -29.85 10.33 5.28
CA ARG A 30 -30.29 10.05 3.92
C ARG A 30 -30.14 8.56 3.55
N VAL A 31 -29.13 7.90 4.12
CA VAL A 31 -28.83 6.48 3.86
C VAL A 31 -29.63 5.54 4.75
N ALA A 32 -29.93 5.92 6.00
CA ALA A 32 -30.64 5.08 6.96
C ALA A 32 -31.95 4.50 6.40
N PRO A 33 -32.84 5.28 5.75
CA PRO A 33 -34.08 4.73 5.20
C PRO A 33 -33.87 3.71 4.07
N LEU A 34 -32.73 3.79 3.36
CA LEU A 34 -32.37 2.80 2.34
C LEU A 34 -31.91 1.50 2.99
N ALA A 35 -31.06 1.61 4.01
CA ALA A 35 -30.51 0.48 4.76
C ALA A 35 -31.60 -0.27 5.53
N GLU A 36 -32.47 0.44 6.24
CA GLU A 36 -33.59 -0.11 7.00
C GLU A 36 -34.56 -0.89 6.10
N ARG A 37 -34.91 -0.34 4.94
CA ARG A 37 -35.83 -1.00 4.00
C ARG A 37 -35.22 -2.25 3.36
N LEU A 38 -33.91 -2.26 3.12
CA LEU A 38 -33.19 -3.47 2.69
C LEU A 38 -33.08 -4.49 3.83
N ALA A 39 -32.87 -4.03 5.06
CA ALA A 39 -32.79 -4.89 6.25
C ALA A 39 -34.13 -5.59 6.55
N GLN A 40 -35.28 -4.97 6.23
CA GLN A 40 -36.59 -5.64 6.32
C GLN A 40 -36.66 -6.95 5.51
N ARG A 41 -35.89 -7.06 4.42
CA ARG A 41 -35.84 -8.26 3.57
C ARG A 41 -34.63 -9.15 3.84
N LEU A 42 -33.48 -8.54 4.15
CA LEU A 42 -32.19 -9.23 4.24
C LEU A 42 -31.76 -9.54 5.68
N GLY A 43 -32.35 -8.86 6.67
CA GLY A 43 -31.86 -8.76 8.03
C GLY A 43 -30.71 -7.74 8.16
N GLU A 44 -30.62 -7.08 9.31
CA GLU A 44 -29.57 -6.10 9.63
C GLU A 44 -28.15 -6.70 9.52
N GLU A 45 -28.00 -7.98 9.89
CA GLU A 45 -26.75 -8.74 9.80
C GLU A 45 -26.18 -8.88 8.38
N ARG A 46 -27.04 -8.76 7.36
CA ARG A 46 -26.66 -8.85 5.94
C ARG A 46 -26.52 -7.48 5.27
N VAL A 47 -26.72 -6.39 6.01
CA VAL A 47 -26.60 -5.01 5.53
C VAL A 47 -25.49 -4.32 6.29
N LEU A 48 -24.37 -4.03 5.62
CA LEU A 48 -23.28 -3.26 6.22
C LEU A 48 -23.67 -1.77 6.24
N PHE A 49 -24.21 -1.34 7.38
CA PHE A 49 -24.59 0.02 7.72
C PHE A 49 -24.18 0.28 9.17
N ASP A 50 -23.57 1.43 9.47
CA ASP A 50 -22.87 1.63 10.74
C ASP A 50 -23.74 1.42 11.99
N ARG A 51 -25.00 1.90 11.97
CA ARG A 51 -25.97 1.73 13.06
C ARG A 51 -26.33 0.27 13.37
N PHE A 52 -26.22 -0.63 12.40
CA PHE A 52 -26.54 -2.05 12.63
C PHE A 52 -25.39 -2.81 13.30
N HIS A 53 -24.19 -2.24 13.30
CA HIS A 53 -22.95 -2.92 13.73
C HIS A 53 -22.13 -2.07 14.72
N GLU A 54 -22.77 -1.16 15.46
CA GLU A 54 -22.07 -0.16 16.31
C GLU A 54 -21.07 -0.79 17.28
N ALA A 55 -21.44 -1.90 17.93
CA ALA A 55 -20.55 -2.61 18.86
C ALA A 55 -19.32 -3.23 18.16
N GLU A 56 -19.46 -3.73 16.93
CA GLU A 56 -18.34 -4.28 16.16
C GLU A 56 -17.42 -3.17 15.63
N LEU A 57 -18.00 -2.03 15.23
CA LEU A 57 -17.26 -0.93 14.62
C LEU A 57 -16.64 0.03 15.65
N ALA A 58 -17.01 -0.07 16.93
CA ALA A 58 -16.43 0.71 18.03
C ALA A 58 -15.03 0.21 18.45
N ILE A 59 -14.08 0.19 17.52
CA ILE A 59 -12.70 -0.28 17.70
C ILE A 59 -11.67 0.78 17.25
N PRO A 60 -10.45 0.77 17.80
CA PRO A 60 -9.32 1.50 17.21
C PRO A 60 -9.00 1.02 15.79
N ASP A 61 -8.40 1.88 14.97
CA ASP A 61 -7.99 1.60 13.58
C ASP A 61 -9.15 1.11 12.69
N LEU A 62 -10.36 1.63 12.92
CA LEU A 62 -11.55 1.30 12.12
C LEU A 62 -11.35 1.56 10.63
N ASP A 63 -10.53 2.54 10.29
CA ASP A 63 -10.10 2.87 8.94
C ASP A 63 -9.32 1.76 8.23
N VAL A 64 -8.73 0.80 8.97
CA VAL A 64 -8.10 -0.41 8.43
C VAL A 64 -9.10 -1.56 8.34
N TYR A 65 -9.97 -1.70 9.34
CA TYR A 65 -10.93 -2.80 9.43
C TYR A 65 -12.10 -2.65 8.44
N LEU A 66 -12.68 -1.46 8.33
CA LEU A 66 -13.87 -1.20 7.55
C LEU A 66 -13.67 -1.45 6.04
N PRO A 67 -12.54 -1.04 5.40
CA PRO A 67 -12.28 -1.40 4.00
C PRO A 67 -12.22 -2.90 3.73
N ARG A 68 -11.74 -3.70 4.69
CA ARG A 68 -11.72 -5.17 4.58
C ARG A 68 -13.13 -5.74 4.56
N LEU A 69 -14.05 -5.20 5.36
CA LEU A 69 -15.47 -5.58 5.32
C LEU A 69 -16.06 -5.35 3.93
N TYR A 70 -15.81 -4.19 3.32
CA TYR A 70 -16.25 -3.93 1.95
C TYR A 70 -15.62 -4.89 0.93
N ARG A 71 -14.31 -5.14 1.00
CA ARG A 71 -13.59 -5.94 0.00
C ARG A 71 -14.01 -7.40 0.00
N ASP A 72 -13.94 -8.00 1.18
CA ASP A 72 -13.93 -9.45 1.35
C ASP A 72 -15.31 -9.96 1.75
N HIS A 73 -16.07 -9.14 2.48
CA HIS A 73 -17.30 -9.56 3.15
C HIS A 73 -18.58 -8.97 2.56
N THR A 74 -18.52 -8.06 1.58
CA THR A 74 -19.69 -7.41 0.96
C THR A 74 -19.87 -7.78 -0.51
N ALA A 75 -21.07 -8.24 -0.87
CA ALA A 75 -21.39 -8.68 -2.23
C ALA A 75 -21.67 -7.52 -3.21
N LEU A 76 -22.54 -6.58 -2.83
CA LEU A 76 -22.76 -5.33 -3.56
C LEU A 76 -22.35 -4.14 -2.69
N ILE A 77 -21.45 -3.30 -3.20
CA ILE A 77 -21.01 -2.09 -2.51
C ILE A 77 -21.73 -0.91 -3.14
N VAL A 78 -22.56 -0.23 -2.35
CA VAL A 78 -23.26 0.99 -2.74
C VAL A 78 -22.46 2.18 -2.23
N VAL A 79 -21.95 2.98 -3.15
CA VAL A 79 -21.14 4.17 -2.86
C VAL A 79 -21.99 5.41 -3.07
N VAL A 80 -22.21 6.19 -2.02
CA VAL A 80 -23.01 7.42 -2.03
C VAL A 80 -22.10 8.63 -2.14
N LEU A 81 -21.96 9.13 -3.36
CA LEU A 81 -21.11 10.26 -3.71
C LEU A 81 -21.84 11.56 -3.41
N SER A 82 -21.32 12.34 -2.46
CA SER A 82 -21.85 13.65 -2.06
C SER A 82 -20.73 14.69 -2.03
N PRO A 83 -21.02 16.00 -1.90
CA PRO A 83 -20.00 17.04 -1.73
C PRO A 83 -19.06 16.80 -0.53
N ASP A 84 -19.55 16.15 0.52
CA ASP A 84 -18.79 15.85 1.73
C ASP A 84 -18.14 14.45 1.71
N TYR A 85 -18.47 13.62 0.71
CA TYR A 85 -17.85 12.32 0.52
C TYR A 85 -16.32 12.40 0.35
N PRO A 86 -15.77 13.34 -0.46
CA PRO A 86 -14.33 13.61 -0.53
C PRO A 86 -13.74 14.28 0.72
N ARG A 87 -14.58 14.87 1.58
CA ARG A 87 -14.15 15.68 2.74
C ARG A 87 -14.15 14.91 4.05
N LYS A 88 -14.73 13.70 4.07
CA LYS A 88 -14.77 12.83 5.23
C LYS A 88 -13.34 12.65 5.77
N ARG A 89 -13.12 13.00 7.04
CA ARG A 89 -11.83 12.86 7.76
C ARG A 89 -11.39 11.40 7.78
N TRP A 90 -10.72 10.98 6.72
CA TRP A 90 -9.93 9.77 6.53
C TRP A 90 -8.66 10.27 5.84
N CYS A 91 -7.57 10.46 6.59
CA CYS A 91 -6.33 11.07 6.07
C CYS A 91 -5.76 10.24 4.91
N GLY A 92 -4.92 10.85 4.05
CA GLY A 92 -4.46 10.32 2.75
C GLY A 92 -3.78 8.94 2.67
N LEU A 93 -3.74 8.15 3.75
CA LEU A 93 -3.46 6.71 3.73
C LEU A 93 -4.73 5.87 3.45
N GLU A 94 -5.92 6.41 3.75
CA GLU A 94 -7.19 5.69 3.73
C GLU A 94 -7.96 5.83 2.40
N TRP A 95 -7.70 6.89 1.63
CA TRP A 95 -8.24 7.13 0.27
C TRP A 95 -7.87 6.03 -0.73
N ARG A 96 -6.71 5.41 -0.52
CA ARG A 96 -6.22 4.32 -1.36
C ARG A 96 -7.12 3.09 -1.29
N TRP A 97 -7.79 2.84 -0.18
CA TRP A 97 -8.57 1.61 -0.01
C TRP A 97 -9.91 1.65 -0.72
N ILE A 98 -10.62 2.79 -0.71
CA ILE A 98 -11.85 2.99 -1.51
C ILE A 98 -11.49 3.00 -2.99
N ARG A 99 -10.42 3.69 -3.38
CA ARG A 99 -9.89 3.64 -4.75
C ARG A 99 -9.49 2.22 -5.16
N GLN A 100 -8.87 1.44 -4.28
CA GLN A 100 -8.53 0.04 -4.53
C GLN A 100 -9.78 -0.85 -4.61
N LEU A 101 -10.81 -0.60 -3.80
CA LEU A 101 -12.12 -1.22 -3.95
C LEU A 101 -12.72 -0.88 -5.33
N ILE A 102 -12.62 0.37 -5.77
CA ILE A 102 -13.16 0.80 -7.07
C ILE A 102 -12.34 0.21 -8.24
N LEU A 103 -11.01 0.16 -8.13
CA LEU A 103 -10.11 -0.22 -9.22
C LEU A 103 -9.79 -1.71 -9.29
N GLU A 104 -9.70 -2.43 -8.16
CA GLU A 104 -9.27 -3.85 -8.11
C GLU A 104 -10.44 -4.83 -7.95
N SER A 105 -11.59 -4.38 -7.47
CA SER A 105 -12.73 -5.27 -7.21
C SER A 105 -13.77 -5.18 -8.32
N ALA A 106 -13.54 -5.94 -9.40
CA ALA A 106 -14.51 -6.30 -10.45
C ALA A 106 -15.72 -5.35 -10.57
N GLN A 107 -15.62 -4.36 -11.47
CA GLN A 107 -16.57 -3.27 -11.75
C GLN A 107 -18.07 -3.62 -11.57
N GLY A 108 -18.47 -4.89 -11.78
CA GLY A 108 -19.83 -5.39 -11.54
C GLY A 108 -20.36 -5.32 -10.10
N ARG A 109 -19.51 -5.23 -9.06
CA ARG A 109 -19.92 -5.21 -7.63
C ARG A 109 -20.16 -3.83 -7.03
N ILE A 110 -19.95 -2.76 -7.80
CA ILE A 110 -20.09 -1.39 -7.32
C ILE A 110 -21.33 -0.75 -7.95
N MET A 111 -22.11 -0.07 -7.11
CA MET A 111 -23.22 0.77 -7.52
C MET A 111 -22.98 2.19 -7.03
N LEU A 112 -22.83 3.13 -7.96
CA LEU A 112 -22.63 4.54 -7.63
C LEU A 112 -23.98 5.24 -7.50
N LEU A 113 -24.20 5.89 -6.36
CA LEU A 113 -25.30 6.82 -6.13
C LEU A 113 -24.72 8.23 -6.04
N LYS A 114 -25.44 9.22 -6.59
CA LYS A 114 -25.07 10.63 -6.52
C LYS A 114 -26.07 11.39 -5.65
N LEU A 115 -25.57 12.08 -4.63
CA LEU A 115 -26.34 12.93 -3.72
C LEU A 115 -25.77 14.35 -3.73
N GLY A 116 -26.33 15.21 -4.58
CA GLY A 116 -25.77 16.54 -4.84
C GLY A 116 -24.59 16.47 -5.81
N ASP A 117 -23.76 17.52 -5.86
CA ASP A 117 -22.59 17.55 -6.74
C ASP A 117 -21.31 17.19 -5.98
N PRO A 118 -20.74 15.99 -6.20
CA PRO A 118 -19.57 15.55 -5.44
C PRO A 118 -18.26 16.19 -5.93
N GLY A 119 -18.29 17.01 -6.98
CA GLY A 119 -17.11 17.62 -7.59
C GLY A 119 -16.31 16.64 -8.46
N ASP A 120 -15.01 16.91 -8.65
CA ASP A 120 -14.12 16.03 -9.41
C ASP A 120 -13.74 14.80 -8.58
N LEU A 121 -14.10 13.62 -9.09
CA LEU A 121 -13.85 12.32 -8.46
C LEU A 121 -12.83 11.48 -9.24
N SER A 122 -12.12 12.07 -10.20
CA SER A 122 -11.14 11.38 -11.05
C SER A 122 -10.05 10.69 -10.23
N GLU A 123 -9.72 11.22 -9.04
CA GLU A 123 -8.78 10.61 -8.10
C GLU A 123 -9.26 9.27 -7.52
N LEU A 124 -10.58 9.07 -7.39
CA LEU A 124 -11.20 7.79 -6.99
C LEU A 124 -11.28 6.79 -8.14
N GLY A 125 -10.84 7.18 -9.34
CA GLY A 125 -11.01 6.39 -10.56
C GLY A 125 -12.41 6.47 -11.15
N ILE A 126 -13.22 7.45 -10.72
CA ILE A 126 -14.55 7.74 -11.26
C ILE A 126 -14.38 8.92 -12.23
N VAL A 127 -14.55 8.68 -13.52
CA VAL A 127 -14.26 9.65 -14.58
C VAL A 127 -15.54 10.12 -15.30
N ALA A 128 -15.39 11.18 -16.10
CA ALA A 128 -16.46 11.64 -16.97
C ALA A 128 -16.89 10.51 -17.94
N GLY A 129 -18.11 10.01 -17.76
CA GLY A 129 -18.66 8.86 -18.51
C GLY A 129 -19.16 7.73 -17.62
N ASP A 130 -18.75 7.66 -16.35
CA ASP A 130 -19.26 6.65 -15.41
C ASP A 130 -20.73 6.90 -15.03
N GLY A 131 -21.52 5.83 -15.03
CA GLY A 131 -22.94 5.88 -14.70
C GLY A 131 -23.18 5.92 -13.19
N TYR A 132 -23.95 6.90 -12.74
CA TYR A 132 -24.45 7.00 -11.36
C TYR A 132 -25.97 7.16 -11.33
N LEU A 133 -26.60 6.65 -10.27
CA LEU A 133 -28.00 6.91 -9.99
C LEU A 133 -28.11 8.19 -9.13
N ASP A 134 -28.68 9.26 -9.69
CA ASP A 134 -28.99 10.46 -8.91
C ASP A 134 -30.14 10.18 -7.94
N ILE A 135 -29.87 10.33 -6.64
CA ILE A 135 -30.82 10.06 -5.55
C ILE A 135 -31.26 11.34 -4.81
N ALA A 136 -30.83 12.53 -5.24
CA ALA A 136 -31.07 13.79 -4.52
C ALA A 136 -32.56 14.09 -4.33
N ARG A 137 -33.38 13.75 -5.32
CA ARG A 137 -34.84 14.01 -5.31
C ARG A 137 -35.71 12.74 -5.37
N ARG A 138 -35.10 11.56 -5.26
CA ARG A 138 -35.86 10.29 -5.32
C ARG A 138 -36.33 9.84 -3.94
N PRO A 139 -37.53 9.26 -3.81
CA PRO A 139 -37.96 8.62 -2.58
C PRO A 139 -37.13 7.36 -2.30
N ALA A 140 -36.93 7.04 -1.02
CA ALA A 140 -36.11 5.89 -0.59
C ALA A 140 -36.55 4.57 -1.23
N ALA A 141 -37.86 4.34 -1.35
CA ALA A 141 -38.41 3.13 -1.97
C ALA A 141 -37.97 2.94 -3.43
N GLU A 142 -37.90 4.02 -4.21
CA GLU A 142 -37.46 3.94 -5.61
C GLU A 142 -35.97 3.62 -5.71
N VAL A 143 -35.15 4.25 -4.85
CA VAL A 143 -33.70 3.97 -4.80
C VAL A 143 -33.45 2.53 -4.39
N VAL A 144 -34.15 2.03 -3.37
CA VAL A 144 -34.07 0.63 -2.92
C VAL A 144 -34.45 -0.33 -4.04
N ALA A 145 -35.51 -0.05 -4.81
CA ALA A 145 -35.90 -0.90 -5.94
C ALA A 145 -34.77 -1.01 -7.00
N ARG A 146 -33.98 0.05 -7.22
CA ARG A 146 -32.80 0.01 -8.11
C ARG A 146 -31.64 -0.78 -7.50
N ILE A 147 -31.42 -0.67 -6.19
CA ILE A 147 -30.41 -1.47 -5.47
C ILE A 147 -30.78 -2.95 -5.54
N GLU A 148 -32.04 -3.30 -5.28
CA GLU A 148 -32.55 -4.66 -5.41
C GLU A 148 -32.42 -5.21 -6.83
N GLN A 149 -32.69 -4.39 -7.84
CA GLN A 149 -32.46 -4.76 -9.23
C GLN A 149 -30.98 -5.11 -9.47
N ARG A 150 -30.05 -4.33 -8.92
CA ARG A 150 -28.61 -4.64 -9.00
C ARG A 150 -28.23 -5.90 -8.23
N LEU A 151 -28.84 -6.15 -7.07
CA LEU A 151 -28.66 -7.40 -6.31
C LEU A 151 -29.11 -8.62 -7.13
N ARG A 152 -30.28 -8.56 -7.79
CA ARG A 152 -30.77 -9.63 -8.68
C ARG A 152 -29.84 -9.85 -9.86
N GLN A 153 -29.38 -8.77 -10.51
CA GLN A 153 -28.40 -8.85 -11.62
C GLN A 153 -27.07 -9.47 -11.18
N ALA A 154 -26.66 -9.25 -9.93
CA ALA A 154 -25.47 -9.86 -9.33
C ALA A 154 -25.68 -11.30 -8.84
N GLY A 155 -26.88 -11.87 -9.03
CA GLY A 155 -27.24 -13.23 -8.59
C GLY A 155 -27.42 -13.36 -7.07
N ILE A 156 -27.61 -12.25 -6.35
CA ILE A 156 -27.79 -12.25 -4.90
C ILE A 156 -29.28 -12.46 -4.60
N PRO A 157 -29.67 -13.55 -3.90
CA PRO A 157 -31.07 -13.85 -3.64
C PRO A 157 -31.69 -12.81 -2.71
N LEU A 158 -32.90 -12.37 -3.05
CA LEU A 158 -33.75 -11.51 -2.23
C LEU A 158 -34.98 -12.33 -1.80
N PRO A 159 -35.22 -12.52 -0.49
CA PRO A 159 -36.46 -13.15 0.00
C PRO A 159 -37.70 -12.41 -0.50
N ALA A 160 -38.81 -13.12 -0.71
CA ALA A 160 -40.06 -12.49 -1.14
C ALA A 160 -40.56 -11.47 -0.09
N GLU A 161 -41.27 -10.42 -0.52
CA GLU A 161 -41.83 -9.45 0.42
C GLU A 161 -42.82 -10.14 1.37
N GLY A 162 -42.57 -10.06 2.68
CA GLY A 162 -43.40 -10.68 3.73
C GLY A 162 -42.87 -12.00 4.31
N GLU A 163 -41.74 -12.52 3.82
CA GLU A 163 -41.09 -13.71 4.37
C GLU A 163 -40.06 -13.28 5.42
N THR A 164 -40.43 -13.36 6.71
CA THR A 164 -39.53 -13.02 7.82
C THR A 164 -38.30 -13.94 7.77
N PRO A 165 -37.06 -13.41 7.75
CA PRO A 165 -35.89 -14.26 7.68
C PRO A 165 -35.85 -15.16 8.92
N ALA A 166 -35.73 -16.47 8.70
CA ALA A 166 -35.46 -17.41 9.79
C ALA A 166 -34.21 -16.93 10.55
N PRO A 167 -34.18 -17.04 11.90
CA PRO A 167 -33.04 -16.63 12.69
C PRO A 167 -31.76 -17.28 12.14
N PRO A 168 -30.62 -16.58 12.15
CA PRO A 168 -29.42 -17.05 11.49
C PRO A 168 -29.08 -18.46 11.97
N GLU A 169 -29.12 -19.42 11.05
CA GLU A 169 -28.69 -20.80 11.32
C GLU A 169 -27.29 -20.73 11.94
N SER A 170 -27.09 -21.45 13.06
CA SER A 170 -25.79 -21.50 13.72
C SER A 170 -24.69 -21.80 12.70
N ARG A 171 -23.50 -21.20 12.86
CA ARG A 171 -22.35 -21.45 11.97
C ARG A 171 -22.07 -22.95 11.73
N ALA A 172 -22.40 -23.79 12.71
CA ALA A 172 -22.28 -25.24 12.63
C ALA A 172 -23.32 -25.92 11.72
N THR A 173 -24.52 -25.35 11.57
CA THR A 173 -25.60 -25.84 10.70
C THR A 173 -25.37 -25.40 9.26
N ALA A 174 -25.00 -24.14 9.04
CA ALA A 174 -24.69 -23.60 7.73
C ALA A 174 -23.47 -24.32 7.10
N CYS A 175 -22.43 -24.61 7.89
CA CYS A 175 -21.27 -25.39 7.45
C CYS A 175 -21.65 -26.83 7.04
N ARG A 176 -22.46 -27.53 7.85
CA ARG A 176 -22.96 -28.88 7.52
C ARG A 176 -23.81 -28.93 6.26
N ARG A 177 -24.65 -27.92 6.05
CA ARG A 177 -25.54 -27.85 4.89
C ARG A 177 -24.81 -27.45 3.60
N TRP A 178 -23.79 -26.59 3.71
CA TRP A 178 -22.89 -26.26 2.60
C TRP A 178 -22.02 -27.47 2.20
N LEU A 179 -21.44 -28.17 3.19
CA LEU A 179 -20.63 -29.38 2.97
C LEU A 179 -21.43 -30.53 2.32
N SER A 180 -22.67 -30.76 2.76
CA SER A 180 -23.54 -31.83 2.23
C SER A 180 -24.04 -31.56 0.80
N ARG A 181 -24.23 -30.30 0.40
CA ARG A 181 -24.68 -29.95 -0.96
C ARG A 181 -23.57 -29.96 -2.01
N ARG A 182 -22.32 -29.74 -1.60
CA ARG A 182 -21.19 -29.57 -2.54
C ARG A 182 -20.38 -30.85 -2.77
N TRP A 183 -20.47 -31.81 -1.85
CA TRP A 183 -19.90 -33.15 -2.01
C TRP A 183 -20.78 -34.22 -1.33
N PRO A 184 -21.81 -34.76 -2.01
CA PRO A 184 -22.73 -35.74 -1.42
C PRO A 184 -22.03 -37.04 -0.98
N VAL A 185 -20.85 -37.35 -1.54
CA VAL A 185 -20.04 -38.53 -1.18
C VAL A 185 -19.29 -38.36 0.16
N LEU A 186 -19.14 -37.13 0.67
CA LEU A 186 -18.43 -36.86 1.92
C LEU A 186 -19.32 -36.87 3.18
N ALA A 187 -20.63 -37.03 3.04
CA ALA A 187 -21.54 -37.24 4.19
C ALA A 187 -21.22 -38.53 4.97
N GLY A 188 -20.35 -39.41 4.44
CA GLY A 188 -19.90 -40.64 5.07
C GLY A 188 -18.42 -40.70 5.48
N LEU A 189 -17.62 -39.63 5.35
CA LEU A 189 -16.19 -39.70 5.72
C LEU A 189 -15.91 -39.00 7.07
N SER A 190 -15.34 -39.78 7.99
CA SER A 190 -14.91 -39.40 9.35
C SER A 190 -14.02 -38.16 9.38
N GLY A 191 -13.97 -37.46 10.54
CA GLY A 191 -13.41 -36.11 10.78
C GLY A 191 -12.01 -35.74 10.26
N GLY A 192 -11.27 -36.65 9.61
CA GLY A 192 -9.97 -36.39 9.00
C GLY A 192 -9.99 -35.37 7.84
N ALA A 193 -11.07 -35.26 7.05
CA ALA A 193 -11.12 -34.34 5.90
C ALA A 193 -11.32 -32.85 6.31
N ALA A 194 -12.07 -32.60 7.39
CA ALA A 194 -12.22 -31.25 7.96
C ALA A 194 -10.95 -30.79 8.67
N LEU A 195 -10.24 -31.71 9.34
CA LEU A 195 -8.89 -31.47 9.85
C LEU A 195 -7.94 -31.10 8.69
N LEU A 196 -8.02 -31.80 7.56
CA LEU A 196 -7.19 -31.50 6.38
C LEU A 196 -7.41 -30.07 5.86
N ALA A 197 -8.64 -29.56 5.80
CA ALA A 197 -8.91 -28.21 5.30
C ALA A 197 -8.39 -27.10 6.24
N VAL A 198 -8.50 -27.29 7.56
CA VAL A 198 -7.91 -26.39 8.57
C VAL A 198 -6.38 -26.46 8.54
N LEU A 199 -5.81 -27.65 8.34
CA LEU A 199 -4.38 -27.86 8.14
C LEU A 199 -3.86 -27.25 6.83
N LEU A 200 -4.69 -27.18 5.77
CA LEU A 200 -4.29 -26.68 4.45
C LEU A 200 -4.46 -25.16 4.28
N LEU A 201 -5.43 -24.52 4.95
CA LEU A 201 -5.70 -23.07 4.81
C LEU A 201 -5.33 -22.24 6.05
N GLY A 202 -5.25 -22.85 7.23
CA GLY A 202 -4.84 -22.19 8.48
C GLY A 202 -3.45 -21.55 8.41
N PRO A 203 -2.42 -22.20 7.81
CA PRO A 203 -1.08 -21.63 7.74
C PRO A 203 -0.98 -20.33 6.92
N ALA A 204 -1.71 -20.22 5.80
CA ALA A 204 -1.64 -19.04 4.93
C ALA A 204 -2.32 -17.80 5.55
N TRP A 205 -3.48 -18.01 6.19
CA TRP A 205 -4.15 -16.94 6.94
C TRP A 205 -3.29 -16.47 8.11
N LEU A 206 -2.70 -17.40 8.86
CA LEU A 206 -1.83 -17.08 9.98
C LEU A 206 -0.55 -16.37 9.50
N ALA A 207 0.05 -16.80 8.39
CA ALA A 207 1.21 -16.13 7.79
C ALA A 207 0.89 -14.66 7.44
N ARG A 208 -0.27 -14.40 6.82
CA ARG A 208 -0.71 -13.05 6.51
C ARG A 208 -0.98 -12.21 7.77
N TRP A 209 -1.62 -12.80 8.77
CA TRP A 209 -1.84 -12.13 10.04
C TRP A 209 -0.52 -11.76 10.73
N GLN A 210 0.48 -12.65 10.71
CA GLN A 210 1.82 -12.37 11.22
C GLN A 210 2.53 -11.26 10.44
N LEU A 211 2.36 -11.20 9.11
CA LEU A 211 2.84 -10.07 8.31
C LEU A 211 2.24 -8.74 8.78
N GLU A 212 0.91 -8.68 8.89
CA GLU A 212 0.20 -7.47 9.30
C GLU A 212 0.52 -7.05 10.74
N LYS A 213 0.76 -8.02 11.63
CA LYS A 213 1.24 -7.77 12.99
C LYS A 213 2.64 -7.18 12.99
N GLY A 214 3.55 -7.73 12.18
CA GLY A 214 4.90 -7.21 12.03
C GLY A 214 4.94 -5.81 11.41
N ASP A 215 4.11 -5.57 10.38
CA ASP A 215 3.99 -4.26 9.72
C ASP A 215 3.54 -3.19 10.73
N ARG A 216 2.55 -3.49 11.59
CA ARG A 216 2.11 -2.59 12.67
C ARG A 216 3.16 -2.33 13.75
N ALA A 217 3.88 -3.37 14.17
CA ALA A 217 4.97 -3.22 15.14
C ALA A 217 6.09 -2.35 14.55
N PHE A 218 6.46 -2.57 13.30
CA PHE A 218 7.48 -1.78 12.62
C PHE A 218 7.08 -0.31 12.47
N GLU A 219 5.81 -0.03 12.19
CA GLU A 219 5.31 1.35 12.14
C GLU A 219 5.48 2.09 13.48
N GLN A 220 5.24 1.40 14.60
CA GLN A 220 5.44 1.97 15.94
C GLN A 220 6.93 2.18 16.24
N TYR A 221 7.78 1.23 15.82
CA TYR A 221 9.23 1.40 15.86
C TYR A 221 9.69 2.64 15.08
N ALA A 222 9.17 2.84 13.86
CA ALA A 222 9.49 3.99 13.03
C ALA A 222 9.05 5.33 13.65
N LYS A 223 8.02 5.32 14.52
CA LYS A 223 7.58 6.48 15.32
C LYS A 223 8.43 6.73 16.57
N GLY A 224 9.45 5.90 16.83
CA GLY A 224 10.40 6.06 17.92
C GLY A 224 10.25 5.06 19.07
N ASP A 225 9.30 4.13 18.99
CA ASP A 225 9.15 3.07 20.00
C ASP A 225 10.11 1.91 19.73
N GLY A 226 11.34 2.04 20.23
CA GLY A 226 12.39 1.03 20.08
C GLY A 226 11.99 -0.38 20.53
N SER A 227 11.04 -0.52 21.46
CA SER A 227 10.59 -1.83 21.98
C SER A 227 9.88 -2.69 20.94
N GLN A 228 9.40 -2.07 19.86
CA GLN A 228 8.61 -2.74 18.83
C GLN A 228 9.46 -3.41 17.75
N TRP A 229 10.78 -3.19 17.76
CA TRP A 229 11.74 -3.81 16.84
C TRP A 229 11.71 -5.34 16.91
N GLU A 230 11.83 -5.91 18.11
CA GLU A 230 11.84 -7.36 18.31
C GLU A 230 10.50 -7.97 17.89
N ARG A 231 9.39 -7.32 18.22
CA ARG A 231 8.05 -7.78 17.85
C ARG A 231 7.82 -7.79 16.34
N ALA A 232 8.34 -6.80 15.62
CA ALA A 232 8.30 -6.76 14.16
C ALA A 232 9.10 -7.92 13.56
N THR A 233 10.31 -8.12 14.08
CA THR A 233 11.24 -9.18 13.66
C THR A 233 10.64 -10.56 13.85
N GLU A 234 10.17 -10.87 15.04
CA GLU A 234 9.55 -12.17 15.35
C GLU A 234 8.33 -12.45 14.48
N ALA A 235 7.45 -11.45 14.30
CA ALA A 235 6.24 -11.61 13.50
C ALA A 235 6.57 -11.88 12.03
N TRP A 236 7.51 -11.14 11.43
CA TRP A 236 7.92 -11.37 10.04
C TRP A 236 8.68 -12.69 9.85
N GLN A 237 9.48 -13.13 10.84
CA GLN A 237 10.12 -14.45 10.82
C GLN A 237 9.07 -15.57 10.87
N GLN A 238 8.09 -15.46 11.76
CA GLN A 238 6.99 -16.43 11.87
C GLN A 238 6.16 -16.46 10.58
N ALA A 239 5.90 -15.31 9.96
CA ALA A 239 5.24 -15.26 8.66
C ALA A 239 6.01 -16.03 7.57
N ALA A 240 7.33 -15.85 7.50
CA ALA A 240 8.18 -16.55 6.54
C ALA A 240 8.28 -18.07 6.80
N GLN A 241 8.19 -18.49 8.07
CA GLN A 241 8.15 -19.91 8.44
C GLN A 241 6.82 -20.57 8.04
N LEU A 242 5.71 -19.85 8.27
CA LEU A 242 4.36 -20.32 7.95
C LEU A 242 4.10 -20.35 6.43
N ASP A 243 4.63 -19.38 5.70
CA ASP A 243 4.61 -19.36 4.24
C ASP A 243 6.00 -19.06 3.65
N ARG A 244 6.73 -20.15 3.34
CA ARG A 244 8.06 -20.08 2.70
C ARG A 244 8.03 -19.50 1.27
N ARG A 245 6.86 -19.32 0.68
CA ARG A 245 6.66 -18.72 -0.65
C ARG A 245 6.14 -17.28 -0.59
N SER A 246 6.05 -16.69 0.60
CA SER A 246 5.67 -15.29 0.76
C SER A 246 6.81 -14.35 0.36
N ALA A 247 6.75 -13.79 -0.85
CA ALA A 247 7.69 -12.74 -1.28
C ALA A 247 7.66 -11.53 -0.36
N ALA A 248 6.47 -11.19 0.15
CA ALA A 248 6.29 -10.13 1.13
C ALA A 248 7.13 -10.40 2.39
N ALA A 249 7.00 -11.58 3.00
CA ALA A 249 7.78 -11.92 4.20
C ALA A 249 9.29 -11.87 3.95
N GLN A 250 9.75 -12.38 2.81
CA GLN A 250 11.16 -12.32 2.41
C GLN A 250 11.64 -10.88 2.25
N ALA A 251 10.86 -10.01 1.61
CA ALA A 251 11.18 -8.59 1.49
C ALA A 251 11.29 -7.88 2.85
N ARG A 252 10.39 -8.17 3.80
CA ARG A 252 10.46 -7.61 5.16
C ARG A 252 11.71 -8.05 5.91
N LEU A 253 12.05 -9.34 5.82
CA LEU A 253 13.28 -9.87 6.42
C LEU A 253 14.54 -9.27 5.77
N GLY A 254 14.55 -9.11 4.45
CA GLY A 254 15.64 -8.45 3.74
C GLY A 254 15.81 -6.99 4.15
N PHE A 255 14.71 -6.30 4.42
CA PHE A 255 14.72 -4.94 4.93
C PHE A 255 15.24 -4.84 6.38
N LEU A 256 14.80 -5.73 7.28
CA LEU A 256 15.34 -5.77 8.65
C LEU A 256 16.84 -6.06 8.66
N ALA A 257 17.28 -7.05 7.90
CA ALA A 257 18.70 -7.40 7.80
C ALA A 257 19.51 -6.22 7.25
N ASP A 258 19.00 -5.48 6.26
CA ASP A 258 19.65 -4.25 5.77
C ASP A 258 19.76 -3.22 6.91
N LEU A 259 18.70 -2.95 7.67
CA LEU A 259 18.75 -2.03 8.80
C LEU A 259 19.75 -2.45 9.90
N GLN A 260 20.04 -3.74 10.05
CA GLN A 260 21.03 -4.29 10.98
C GLN A 260 22.45 -4.38 10.39
N ASP A 261 22.68 -3.87 9.18
CA ASP A 261 23.94 -4.00 8.42
C ASP A 261 24.33 -5.46 8.08
N GLU A 262 23.38 -6.39 8.17
CA GLU A 262 23.54 -7.79 7.79
C GLU A 262 23.36 -7.97 6.27
N LEU A 263 24.35 -7.49 5.50
CA LEU A 263 24.24 -7.38 4.04
C LEU A 263 24.04 -8.72 3.31
N THR A 264 24.62 -9.82 3.82
CA THR A 264 24.50 -11.15 3.17
C THR A 264 23.10 -11.76 3.36
N PRO A 265 22.55 -11.84 4.59
CA PRO A 265 21.15 -12.20 4.80
C PRO A 265 20.18 -11.28 4.03
N ALA A 266 20.43 -9.97 4.03
CA ALA A 266 19.61 -9.00 3.31
C ALA A 266 19.56 -9.30 1.80
N GLU A 267 20.73 -9.48 1.16
CA GLU A 267 20.83 -9.81 -0.25
C GLU A 267 20.06 -11.11 -0.58
N SER A 268 20.26 -12.16 0.21
CA SER A 268 19.58 -13.45 0.02
C SER A 268 18.06 -13.31 0.07
N ALA A 269 17.54 -12.60 1.07
CA ALA A 269 16.12 -12.38 1.24
C ALA A 269 15.50 -11.52 0.12
N TRP A 270 16.19 -10.46 -0.32
CA TRP A 270 15.72 -9.64 -1.45
C TRP A 270 15.73 -10.40 -2.78
N ARG A 271 16.76 -11.20 -3.06
CA ARG A 271 16.80 -12.07 -4.24
C ARG A 271 15.65 -13.07 -4.20
N ARG A 272 15.41 -13.69 -3.04
CA ARG A 272 14.30 -14.62 -2.87
C ARG A 272 12.93 -13.96 -3.08
N ALA A 273 12.75 -12.73 -2.61
CA ALA A 273 11.53 -11.97 -2.85
C ALA A 273 11.30 -11.69 -4.36
N LEU A 274 12.35 -11.39 -5.11
CA LEU A 274 12.29 -11.22 -6.57
C LEU A 274 12.03 -12.53 -7.32
N GLU A 275 12.59 -13.65 -6.88
CA GLU A 275 12.30 -14.97 -7.46
C GLU A 275 10.83 -15.35 -7.29
N LEU A 276 10.27 -15.06 -6.11
CA LEU A 276 8.88 -15.37 -5.78
C LEU A 276 7.88 -14.42 -6.46
N GLN A 277 8.27 -13.15 -6.67
CA GLN A 277 7.49 -12.13 -7.36
C GLN A 277 8.38 -11.39 -8.38
N PRO A 278 8.58 -11.98 -9.57
CA PRO A 278 9.35 -11.35 -10.63
C PRO A 278 8.53 -10.26 -11.34
N ASP A 279 9.21 -9.47 -12.17
CA ASP A 279 8.53 -8.55 -13.09
C ASP A 279 7.51 -9.28 -13.98
N PRO A 280 6.41 -8.62 -14.40
CA PRO A 280 6.07 -7.21 -14.19
C PRO A 280 5.25 -6.96 -12.89
N HIS A 281 5.38 -7.81 -11.87
CA HIS A 281 4.61 -7.65 -10.64
C HIS A 281 4.84 -6.26 -9.99
N PRO A 282 3.80 -5.53 -9.57
CA PRO A 282 3.95 -4.16 -9.05
C PRO A 282 4.93 -4.04 -7.88
N GLU A 283 5.06 -5.07 -7.04
CA GLU A 283 5.99 -5.09 -5.90
C GLU A 283 7.44 -5.36 -6.29
N ALA A 284 7.69 -5.96 -7.47
CA ALA A 284 9.02 -6.35 -7.91
C ALA A 284 9.96 -5.12 -8.00
N ARG A 285 9.43 -3.95 -8.37
CA ARG A 285 10.18 -2.68 -8.34
C ARG A 285 10.71 -2.32 -6.95
N ARG A 286 9.96 -2.63 -5.89
CA ARG A 286 10.41 -2.39 -4.50
C ARG A 286 11.50 -3.37 -4.11
N HIS A 287 11.31 -4.65 -4.42
CA HIS A 287 12.29 -5.68 -4.11
C HIS A 287 13.62 -5.45 -4.87
N ARG A 288 13.53 -5.01 -6.13
CA ARG A 288 14.69 -4.61 -6.95
C ARG A 288 15.44 -3.43 -6.34
N ASN A 289 14.73 -2.40 -5.90
CA ASN A 289 15.36 -1.25 -5.23
C ASN A 289 15.98 -1.66 -3.88
N GLY A 290 15.33 -2.52 -3.11
CA GLY A 290 15.87 -3.07 -1.86
C GLY A 290 17.17 -3.85 -2.08
N LEU A 291 17.18 -4.74 -3.08
CA LEU A 291 18.39 -5.47 -3.48
C LEU A 291 19.51 -4.51 -3.91
N ALA A 292 19.20 -3.53 -4.76
CA ALA A 292 20.18 -2.54 -5.22
C ALA A 292 20.80 -1.73 -4.07
N ASN A 293 20.00 -1.35 -3.07
CA ASN A 293 20.46 -0.66 -1.87
C ASN A 293 21.44 -1.50 -1.04
N VAL A 294 21.20 -2.81 -0.91
CA VAL A 294 22.14 -3.71 -0.22
C VAL A 294 23.42 -3.89 -1.04
N LEU A 295 23.29 -4.07 -2.35
CA LEU A 295 24.45 -4.26 -3.23
C LEU A 295 25.38 -3.04 -3.30
N MET A 296 24.83 -1.82 -3.27
CA MET A 296 25.68 -0.62 -3.28
C MET A 296 26.49 -0.42 -2.00
N GLN A 297 26.10 -1.07 -0.89
CA GLN A 297 26.85 -1.07 0.38
C GLN A 297 28.01 -2.08 0.36
N GLN A 298 28.02 -3.05 -0.57
CA GLN A 298 29.05 -4.08 -0.66
C GLN A 298 30.22 -3.66 -1.58
N PRO A 299 31.48 -3.93 -1.19
CA PRO A 299 32.64 -3.66 -2.04
C PRO A 299 32.55 -4.35 -3.40
N GLY A 300 32.85 -3.63 -4.48
CA GLY A 300 32.89 -4.17 -5.84
C GLY A 300 31.52 -4.47 -6.49
N ARG A 301 30.40 -4.33 -5.78
CA ARG A 301 29.05 -4.65 -6.28
C ARG A 301 28.28 -3.45 -6.83
N ARG A 302 28.89 -2.27 -6.86
CA ARG A 302 28.29 -1.01 -7.33
C ARG A 302 27.71 -1.06 -8.75
N ALA A 303 28.44 -1.67 -9.69
CA ALA A 303 27.96 -1.78 -11.08
C ALA A 303 26.70 -2.64 -11.19
N GLU A 304 26.56 -3.67 -10.34
CA GLU A 304 25.35 -4.48 -10.27
C GLU A 304 24.18 -3.69 -9.66
N ALA A 305 24.42 -2.94 -8.58
CA ALA A 305 23.42 -2.06 -8.00
C ALA A 305 22.88 -1.03 -9.01
N LEU A 306 23.77 -0.38 -9.77
CA LEU A 306 23.38 0.57 -10.84
C LEU A 306 22.49 -0.10 -11.90
N ARG A 307 22.85 -1.31 -12.37
CA ARG A 307 22.01 -2.04 -13.33
C ARG A 307 20.61 -2.33 -12.80
N LEU A 308 20.48 -2.66 -11.51
CA LEU A 308 19.19 -2.87 -10.88
C LEU A 308 18.38 -1.57 -10.77
N PHE A 309 19.00 -0.45 -10.39
CA PHE A 309 18.28 0.83 -10.35
C PHE A 309 17.83 1.27 -11.74
N ASP A 310 18.73 1.22 -12.73
CA ASP A 310 18.42 1.65 -14.11
C ASP A 310 17.38 0.73 -14.77
N GLY A 311 17.39 -0.56 -14.45
CA GLY A 311 16.38 -1.52 -14.91
C GLY A 311 15.01 -1.35 -14.23
N ASN A 312 14.89 -0.48 -13.23
CA ASN A 312 13.66 -0.22 -12.51
C ASN A 312 12.88 0.97 -13.11
N ASN A 313 12.53 0.83 -14.39
CA ASN A 313 11.85 1.87 -15.17
C ASN A 313 10.59 2.38 -14.46
N ASN A 314 10.36 3.70 -14.53
CA ASN A 314 9.21 4.37 -13.91
C ASN A 314 9.11 4.21 -12.38
N TYR A 315 10.21 3.89 -11.69
CA TYR A 315 10.29 3.98 -10.23
C TYR A 315 11.18 5.16 -9.82
N PRO A 316 10.57 6.33 -9.49
CA PRO A 316 11.31 7.58 -9.27
C PRO A 316 12.43 7.47 -8.25
N ARG A 317 12.20 6.73 -7.16
CA ARG A 317 13.19 6.48 -6.12
C ARG A 317 14.46 5.80 -6.66
N SER A 318 14.32 4.83 -7.56
CA SER A 318 15.50 4.19 -8.18
C SER A 318 16.29 5.16 -9.04
N ALA A 319 15.64 6.04 -9.79
CA ALA A 319 16.34 7.06 -10.58
C ALA A 319 17.17 8.01 -9.69
N LEU A 320 16.63 8.41 -8.54
CA LEU A 320 17.34 9.25 -7.57
C LEU A 320 18.55 8.53 -6.95
N GLU A 321 18.38 7.29 -6.50
CA GLU A 321 19.48 6.49 -5.93
C GLU A 321 20.57 6.23 -6.99
N ALA A 322 20.19 5.93 -8.23
CA ALA A 322 21.13 5.72 -9.32
C ALA A 322 21.91 7.00 -9.64
N ALA A 323 21.27 8.17 -9.61
CA ALA A 323 21.93 9.45 -9.83
C ALA A 323 22.93 9.77 -8.71
N MET A 324 22.52 9.60 -7.45
CA MET A 324 23.41 9.80 -6.29
C MET A 324 24.58 8.81 -6.30
N LEU A 325 24.35 7.55 -6.71
CA LEU A 325 25.41 6.56 -6.84
C LEU A 325 26.39 6.90 -7.97
N ARG A 326 25.97 7.61 -9.02
CA ARG A 326 26.83 8.09 -10.10
C ARG A 326 27.72 9.28 -9.70
N TRP A 327 27.45 9.98 -8.59
CA TRP A 327 28.30 11.09 -8.13
C TRP A 327 29.75 10.70 -7.89
N GLN A 328 30.01 9.44 -7.59
CA GLN A 328 31.35 8.90 -7.42
C GLN A 328 32.12 8.72 -8.75
N VAL A 329 31.50 8.84 -9.92
CA VAL A 329 32.15 8.67 -11.23
C VAL A 329 31.86 9.89 -12.10
N PRO A 330 32.79 10.87 -12.21
CA PRO A 330 32.55 12.14 -12.90
C PRO A 330 32.02 11.99 -14.33
N SER A 331 32.49 10.99 -15.08
CA SER A 331 32.03 10.73 -16.46
C SER A 331 30.57 10.28 -16.56
N GLN A 332 29.94 9.86 -15.46
CA GLN A 332 28.53 9.46 -15.40
C GLN A 332 27.59 10.58 -14.93
N LEU A 333 28.12 11.74 -14.53
CA LEU A 333 27.31 12.87 -14.06
C LEU A 333 26.33 13.41 -15.10
N PRO A 334 26.66 13.52 -16.40
CA PRO A 334 25.68 13.95 -17.41
C PRO A 334 24.48 12.98 -17.49
N GLN A 335 24.75 11.67 -17.53
CA GLN A 335 23.71 10.64 -17.51
C GLN A 335 22.85 10.72 -16.25
N ALA A 336 23.47 10.97 -15.09
CA ALA A 336 22.75 11.15 -13.84
C ALA A 336 21.78 12.34 -13.92
N LEU A 337 22.25 13.49 -14.44
CA LEU A 337 21.45 14.70 -14.58
C LEU A 337 20.30 14.52 -15.57
N ASP A 338 20.54 13.87 -16.71
CA ASP A 338 19.51 13.58 -17.72
C ASP A 338 18.39 12.73 -17.14
N ALA A 339 18.75 11.68 -16.38
CA ALA A 339 17.77 10.77 -15.77
C ALA A 339 16.86 11.50 -14.78
N VAL A 340 17.45 12.30 -13.88
CA VAL A 340 16.67 13.04 -12.87
C VAL A 340 15.96 14.27 -13.45
N SER A 341 16.35 14.76 -14.62
CA SER A 341 15.70 15.89 -15.30
C SER A 341 14.66 15.46 -16.33
N SER A 342 14.38 14.14 -16.44
CA SER A 342 13.48 13.63 -17.46
C SER A 342 12.02 14.09 -17.25
N PRO A 343 11.29 14.44 -18.33
CA PRO A 343 9.88 14.83 -18.24
C PRO A 343 8.99 13.74 -17.63
N ALA A 344 9.30 12.47 -17.88
CA ALA A 344 8.57 11.33 -17.33
C ALA A 344 8.69 11.27 -15.80
N LEU A 345 9.90 11.50 -15.26
CA LEU A 345 10.10 11.55 -13.82
C LEU A 345 9.37 12.74 -13.20
N ALA A 346 9.45 13.92 -13.81
CA ALA A 346 8.72 15.10 -13.36
C ALA A 346 7.20 14.86 -13.35
N ALA A 347 6.65 14.25 -14.41
CA ALA A 347 5.24 13.91 -14.51
C ALA A 347 4.81 12.89 -13.44
N SER A 348 5.66 11.91 -13.11
CA SER A 348 5.37 10.90 -12.08
C SER A 348 5.23 11.49 -10.66
N LEU A 349 5.82 12.68 -10.43
CA LEU A 349 5.78 13.41 -9.17
C LEU A 349 4.90 14.67 -9.24
N ALA A 350 4.11 14.83 -10.30
CA ALA A 350 3.16 15.92 -10.42
C ALA A 350 1.95 15.71 -9.49
N GLY A 351 1.42 16.82 -8.99
CA GLY A 351 0.25 16.85 -8.10
C GLY A 351 0.42 17.80 -6.91
N PRO A 352 -0.60 17.91 -6.06
CA PRO A 352 -0.53 18.70 -4.83
C PRO A 352 0.56 18.21 -3.87
N ALA A 353 1.26 19.14 -3.21
CA ALA A 353 2.36 18.80 -2.29
C ALA A 353 1.92 17.87 -1.15
N ALA A 354 0.71 18.08 -0.63
CA ALA A 354 0.14 17.30 0.47
C ALA A 354 -0.32 15.88 0.07
N THR A 355 -0.30 15.53 -1.23
CA THR A 355 -0.72 14.21 -1.71
C THR A 355 0.22 13.14 -1.17
N GLN A 356 -0.34 12.22 -0.39
CA GLN A 356 0.37 11.06 0.14
C GLN A 356 0.66 10.05 -0.99
N ARG A 357 1.91 9.60 -1.12
CA ARG A 357 2.37 8.60 -2.12
C ARG A 357 3.01 7.40 -1.42
N GLU A 358 3.50 6.45 -2.21
CA GLU A 358 4.33 5.37 -1.65
C GLU A 358 5.50 6.01 -0.92
N ALA A 359 5.63 5.74 0.39
CA ALA A 359 6.69 6.33 1.18
C ALA A 359 8.06 5.83 0.71
N TRP A 360 9.01 6.74 0.55
CA TRP A 360 10.39 6.38 0.22
C TRP A 360 11.24 6.41 1.49
N GLY A 361 11.79 5.27 1.86
CA GLY A 361 12.76 5.17 2.94
C GLY A 361 14.19 5.27 2.40
N PHE A 362 15.05 6.06 3.00
CA PHE A 362 16.48 6.07 2.71
C PHE A 362 17.22 5.74 4.00
N LYS A 363 17.97 4.64 3.99
CA LYS A 363 18.80 4.26 5.12
C LYS A 363 19.98 5.22 5.22
N GLN A 364 20.13 5.81 6.39
CA GLN A 364 21.18 6.76 6.73
C GLN A 364 21.79 6.34 8.06
N ARG A 365 22.94 5.66 8.01
CA ARG A 365 23.51 4.95 9.18
C ARG A 365 22.44 4.02 9.80
N ASN A 366 22.17 4.15 11.10
CA ASN A 366 21.16 3.37 11.83
C ASN A 366 19.77 4.05 11.85
N GLN A 367 19.52 5.02 10.96
CA GLN A 367 18.24 5.71 10.88
C GLN A 367 17.61 5.56 9.49
N LEU A 368 16.28 5.60 9.45
CA LEU A 368 15.51 5.57 8.22
C LEU A 368 14.89 6.95 7.99
N LEU A 369 15.32 7.64 6.94
CA LEU A 369 14.70 8.89 6.50
C LEU A 369 13.51 8.57 5.59
N VAL A 370 12.32 9.06 5.92
CA VAL A 370 11.08 8.70 5.21
C VAL A 370 10.47 9.91 4.52
N PHE A 371 10.13 9.75 3.24
CA PHE A 371 9.51 10.78 2.39
C PHE A 371 8.12 10.31 1.92
N GLU A 372 7.08 10.79 2.60
CA GLU A 372 5.70 10.26 2.48
C GLU A 372 4.81 11.00 1.48
N THR A 373 5.06 12.29 1.26
CA THR A 373 4.24 13.15 0.38
C THR A 373 4.93 13.48 -0.94
N LEU A 374 4.15 13.85 -1.96
CA LEU A 374 4.70 14.36 -3.23
C LEU A 374 5.57 15.60 -3.02
N GLY A 375 5.21 16.49 -2.11
CA GLY A 375 6.05 17.65 -1.76
C GLY A 375 7.44 17.20 -1.29
N HIS A 376 7.49 16.24 -0.36
CA HIS A 376 8.74 15.72 0.19
C HIS A 376 9.59 15.03 -0.89
N GLN A 377 8.95 14.26 -1.76
CA GLN A 377 9.58 13.55 -2.88
C GLN A 377 10.12 14.51 -3.94
N ARG A 378 9.38 15.58 -4.25
CA ARG A 378 9.83 16.66 -5.15
C ARG A 378 10.99 17.45 -4.55
N CYS A 379 10.94 17.75 -3.25
CA CYS A 379 12.06 18.40 -2.58
C CYS A 379 13.35 17.58 -2.70
N LEU A 380 13.27 16.26 -2.48
CA LEU A 380 14.42 15.38 -2.68
C LEU A 380 14.90 15.38 -4.14
N LEU A 381 13.97 15.26 -5.11
CA LEU A 381 14.31 15.35 -6.54
C LEU A 381 15.05 16.65 -6.88
N GLN A 382 14.53 17.80 -6.43
CA GLN A 382 15.15 19.11 -6.65
C GLN A 382 16.56 19.18 -6.04
N GLY A 383 16.73 18.65 -4.83
CA GLY A 383 18.03 18.54 -4.17
C GLY A 383 19.03 17.69 -4.97
N VAL A 384 18.61 16.50 -5.42
CA VAL A 384 19.45 15.61 -6.24
C VAL A 384 19.80 16.25 -7.59
N GLN A 385 18.83 16.86 -8.28
CA GLN A 385 19.06 17.58 -9.54
C GLN A 385 20.09 18.70 -9.37
N ALA A 386 19.88 19.57 -8.37
CA ALA A 386 20.75 20.72 -8.15
C ALA A 386 22.17 20.30 -7.71
N ALA A 387 22.30 19.29 -6.85
CA ALA A 387 23.61 18.76 -6.44
C ALA A 387 24.34 18.06 -7.61
N THR A 388 23.62 17.39 -8.51
CA THR A 388 24.20 16.79 -9.71
C THR A 388 24.68 17.87 -10.70
N ALA A 389 23.85 18.89 -10.95
CA ALA A 389 24.21 20.03 -11.78
C ALA A 389 25.42 20.81 -11.21
N HIS A 390 25.45 21.04 -9.90
CA HIS A 390 26.57 21.73 -9.25
C HIS A 390 27.90 20.96 -9.37
N GLN A 391 27.87 19.63 -9.31
CA GLN A 391 29.06 18.81 -9.58
C GLN A 391 29.56 18.93 -11.03
N LEU A 392 28.67 19.22 -11.99
CA LEU A 392 29.01 19.55 -13.37
C LEU A 392 29.45 21.03 -13.55
N GLY A 393 29.48 21.83 -12.49
CA GLY A 393 29.75 23.27 -12.56
C GLY A 393 28.59 24.09 -13.11
N GLN A 394 27.38 23.53 -13.08
CA GLN A 394 26.12 24.15 -13.52
C GLN A 394 25.19 24.39 -12.32
N GLY A 395 24.02 24.97 -12.55
CA GLY A 395 22.96 25.06 -11.54
C GLY A 395 22.97 26.34 -10.70
N PRO A 396 22.07 26.43 -9.70
CA PRO A 396 21.81 27.67 -8.98
C PRO A 396 22.92 28.04 -7.99
N ALA A 397 23.05 29.34 -7.71
CA ALA A 397 24.04 29.87 -6.76
C ALA A 397 23.85 29.37 -5.31
N SER A 398 22.64 28.91 -4.95
CA SER A 398 22.32 28.37 -3.63
C SER A 398 21.42 27.13 -3.74
N PRO A 399 21.49 26.20 -2.77
CA PRO A 399 20.64 25.01 -2.78
C PRO A 399 19.15 25.36 -2.73
N PRO A 400 18.29 24.75 -3.57
CA PRO A 400 16.86 25.04 -3.60
C PRO A 400 16.06 24.41 -2.44
N LEU A 401 16.70 24.15 -1.29
CA LEU A 401 16.08 23.47 -0.14
C LEU A 401 15.19 24.39 0.72
N THR A 402 15.11 25.69 0.40
CA THR A 402 14.25 26.66 1.08
C THR A 402 12.89 26.86 0.39
N GLN A 403 12.64 26.14 -0.71
CA GLN A 403 11.39 26.20 -1.44
C GLN A 403 10.21 25.62 -0.64
N SER A 404 8.98 25.95 -1.05
CA SER A 404 7.74 25.56 -0.35
C SER A 404 7.60 24.05 -0.18
N ASP A 405 8.00 23.26 -1.18
CA ASP A 405 7.97 21.80 -1.13
C ASP A 405 8.94 21.19 -0.11
N CYS A 406 9.98 21.94 0.28
CA CYS A 406 11.00 21.52 1.24
C CYS A 406 10.72 21.95 2.68
N LYS A 407 9.58 22.61 2.93
CA LYS A 407 9.24 23.12 4.26
C LYS A 407 9.19 21.97 5.28
N GLY A 408 10.02 22.06 6.33
CA GLY A 408 10.13 21.04 7.37
C GLY A 408 10.96 19.81 6.99
N LEU A 409 11.55 19.77 5.78
CA LEU A 409 12.35 18.65 5.28
C LEU A 409 13.75 18.98 4.76
N ALA A 410 14.07 20.27 4.67
CA ALA A 410 15.36 20.74 4.19
C ALA A 410 16.52 20.01 4.87
N ASN A 411 16.43 19.81 6.20
CA ASN A 411 17.48 19.15 6.98
C ASN A 411 17.64 17.67 6.64
N GLN A 412 16.55 16.89 6.53
CA GLN A 412 16.64 15.46 6.16
C GLN A 412 17.15 15.28 4.73
N VAL A 413 16.73 16.13 3.79
CA VAL A 413 17.24 16.10 2.41
C VAL A 413 18.72 16.46 2.39
N GLN A 414 19.11 17.54 3.07
CA GLN A 414 20.51 17.94 3.18
C GLN A 414 21.36 16.81 3.78
N GLU A 415 20.92 16.19 4.88
CA GLU A 415 21.63 15.09 5.53
C GLU A 415 21.87 13.91 4.57
N LEU A 416 20.81 13.47 3.88
CA LEU A 416 20.88 12.39 2.91
C LEU A 416 21.88 12.70 1.78
N LEU A 417 21.74 13.87 1.16
CA LEU A 417 22.61 14.28 0.05
C LEU A 417 24.06 14.42 0.50
N CYS A 418 24.32 15.01 1.68
CA CYS A 418 25.64 15.12 2.25
C CYS A 418 26.28 13.76 2.47
N ALA A 419 25.53 12.80 3.02
CA ALA A 419 26.03 11.45 3.24
C ALA A 419 26.38 10.73 1.93
N ARG A 420 25.57 10.90 0.88
CA ARG A 420 25.86 10.35 -0.45
C ARG A 420 27.06 11.03 -1.10
N LEU A 421 27.21 12.35 -0.94
CA LEU A 421 28.38 13.09 -1.43
C LEU A 421 29.66 12.59 -0.75
N GLN A 422 29.67 12.30 0.55
CA GLN A 422 30.85 11.80 1.25
C GLN A 422 31.46 10.55 0.59
N LEU A 423 30.63 9.66 0.04
CA LEU A 423 31.10 8.47 -0.69
C LEU A 423 31.88 8.81 -1.98
N ALA A 424 31.71 10.02 -2.53
CA ALA A 424 32.34 10.48 -3.75
C ALA A 424 33.59 11.36 -3.52
N PHE A 425 33.95 11.70 -2.27
CA PHE A 425 35.07 12.60 -1.99
C PHE A 425 36.40 12.10 -2.55
N ALA A 426 36.64 10.79 -2.50
CA ALA A 426 37.89 10.19 -2.98
C ALA A 426 37.98 10.11 -4.51
N THR A 427 36.85 10.13 -5.22
CA THR A 427 36.80 9.82 -6.66
C THR A 427 36.32 10.98 -7.54
N ASN A 428 35.75 12.03 -6.97
CA ASN A 428 35.25 13.18 -7.70
C ASN A 428 35.73 14.51 -7.07
N PRO A 429 36.63 15.26 -7.76
CA PRO A 429 37.23 16.47 -7.21
C PRO A 429 36.26 17.65 -7.06
N ARG A 430 35.08 17.61 -7.70
CA ARG A 430 34.03 18.64 -7.55
C ARG A 430 33.13 18.40 -6.34
N THR A 431 33.18 17.21 -5.75
CA THR A 431 32.33 16.83 -4.61
C THR A 431 32.57 17.70 -3.38
N PRO A 432 33.80 18.04 -2.95
CA PRO A 432 34.02 18.93 -1.80
C PRO A 432 33.42 20.33 -1.98
N LEU A 433 33.45 20.87 -3.20
CA LEU A 433 32.81 22.16 -3.50
C LEU A 433 31.29 22.07 -3.38
N THR A 434 30.70 20.99 -3.88
CA THR A 434 29.25 20.75 -3.77
C THR A 434 28.81 20.50 -2.33
N ALA A 435 29.61 19.78 -1.55
CA ALA A 435 29.34 19.58 -0.13
C ALA A 435 29.38 20.90 0.66
N ARG A 436 30.34 21.79 0.36
CA ARG A 436 30.38 23.14 0.95
C ARG A 436 29.18 24.00 0.53
N TRP A 437 28.80 23.95 -0.75
CA TRP A 437 27.63 24.65 -1.28
C TRP A 437 26.33 24.20 -0.61
N LEU A 438 26.22 22.90 -0.28
CA LEU A 438 25.10 22.33 0.46
C LEU A 438 25.23 22.48 1.99
N SER A 439 26.23 23.19 2.48
CA SER A 439 26.51 23.36 3.92
C SER A 439 26.64 22.03 4.67
N CYS A 440 27.22 21.01 4.05
CA CYS A 440 27.44 19.72 4.70
C CYS A 440 28.35 19.87 5.92
N PRO A 441 28.08 19.15 7.02
CA PRO A 441 28.98 19.14 8.18
C PRO A 441 30.36 18.63 7.76
N ALA A 442 31.42 19.24 8.30
CA ALA A 442 32.78 18.77 8.08
C ALA A 442 32.87 17.29 8.51
N SER A 443 33.36 16.44 7.63
CA SER A 443 33.54 15.01 7.92
C SER A 443 34.45 14.85 9.13
N ALA A 444 33.96 14.22 10.21
CA ALA A 444 34.84 13.70 11.24
C ALA A 444 35.77 12.66 10.57
N PRO A 445 37.09 12.69 10.81
CA PRO A 445 37.99 11.68 10.27
C PRO A 445 37.52 10.30 10.73
N ALA A 446 37.54 9.32 9.82
CA ALA A 446 37.29 7.94 10.16
C ALA A 446 38.24 7.52 11.28
N ALA A 447 37.71 7.13 12.44
CA ALA A 447 38.49 6.50 13.49
C ALA A 447 39.04 5.17 12.95
N GLY A 448 40.28 5.18 12.48
CA GLY A 448 40.86 4.01 11.81
C GLY A 448 42.21 4.25 11.13
N SER A 449 43.09 5.06 11.72
CA SER A 449 44.52 4.97 11.45
C SER A 449 45.32 5.43 12.66
N THR A 450 45.21 4.69 13.76
CA THR A 450 46.30 4.67 14.74
C THR A 450 47.44 3.88 14.14
N SER A 451 48.36 4.62 13.51
CA SER A 451 49.74 4.22 13.31
C SER A 451 50.28 3.58 14.59
N GLN A 452 50.72 2.32 14.49
CA GLN A 452 51.62 1.74 15.49
C GLN A 452 52.89 2.60 15.55
N PRO A 453 53.32 3.07 16.72
CA PRO A 453 54.69 3.52 16.89
C PRO A 453 55.59 2.29 17.07
N THR A 454 56.53 2.17 16.13
CA THR A 454 57.86 1.52 16.15
C THR A 454 58.13 0.41 17.15
#